data_AF-A0A3B9BZ02-F1
#
_entry.id   AF-A0A3B9BZ02-F1
#
_cell.length_a   1.000
_cell.length_b   1.000
_cell.length_c   1.000
_cell.angle_alpha   90.00
_cell.angle_beta   90.00
_cell.angle_gamma   90.00
#
_symmetry.space_group_name_H-M   'P 1'
#
loop_
_entity.id
_entity.type
_entity.pdbx_description
1 polymer ?
#
loop_
_entity_poly.entity_id
_entity_poly.type
_entity_poly.pdbx_seq_one_letter_code
_entity_poly.pdbx_strand_id
1 'polypeptide(L)' 'MWFRKSTPLFSKSEIQTIQQRVKASEAGTSGEIRIYIEMHCIWMEPVRRAAEIFHELKMFHTVNRNAVL' A
#
# COMPACT_ATOMS: atom_id res chain seq x y z
N MET A 1 16.28 18.37 -9.26
CA MET A 1 15.01 17.94 -8.62
C MET A 1 15.34 17.42 -7.24
N TRP A 2 14.84 18.05 -6.17
CA TRP A 2 15.26 17.80 -4.78
C TRP A 2 14.88 16.38 -4.31
N PHE A 3 15.88 15.55 -4.02
CA PHE A 3 15.67 14.29 -3.30
C PHE A 3 15.46 14.61 -1.81
N ARG A 4 14.21 14.92 -1.44
CA ARG A 4 13.83 15.06 -0.03
C ARG A 4 13.84 13.67 0.59
N LYS A 5 14.81 13.39 1.48
CA LYS A 5 14.82 12.15 2.28
C LYS A 5 13.49 12.06 3.04
N SER A 6 12.66 11.09 2.67
CA SER A 6 11.44 10.77 3.40
C SER A 6 11.84 10.30 4.79
N THR A 7 11.49 11.05 5.84
CA THR A 7 11.53 10.53 7.19
C THR A 7 10.56 9.34 7.25
N PRO A 8 10.99 8.16 7.74
CA PRO A 8 10.08 7.03 7.85
C PRO A 8 8.94 7.40 8.82
N LEU A 9 7.70 7.24 8.38
CA LEU A 9 6.51 7.54 9.19
C LEU A 9 6.35 6.60 10.39
N PHE A 10 6.86 5.38 10.25
CA PHE A 10 6.82 4.35 11.27
C PHE A 10 8.23 3.87 11.60
N SER A 11 8.43 3.51 12.86
CA SER A 11 9.60 2.77 13.31
C SER A 11 9.64 1.36 12.70
N LYS A 12 10.81 0.72 12.76
CA LYS A 12 10.96 -0.66 12.23
C LYS A 12 10.05 -1.66 12.95
N SER A 13 9.83 -1.51 14.25
CA SER A 13 8.95 -2.38 15.03
C SER A 13 7.48 -2.20 14.68
N GLU A 14 7.05 -0.96 14.40
CA GLU A 14 5.69 -0.69 13.91
C GLU A 14 5.46 -1.28 12.52
N ILE A 15 6.43 -1.13 11.60
CA ILE A 15 6.35 -1.75 10.27
C ILE A 15 6.24 -3.28 10.37
N GLN A 16 7.04 -3.90 11.23
CA GLN A 16 6.96 -5.35 11.47
C GLN A 16 5.59 -5.76 12.02
N THR A 17 5.06 -4.99 12.96
CA THR A 17 3.72 -5.24 13.53
C THR A 17 2.64 -5.16 12.44
N ILE A 18 2.69 -4.13 11.60
CA ILE A 18 1.77 -3.96 10.46
C ILE A 18 1.88 -5.15 9.51
N GLN A 19 3.09 -5.54 9.11
CA GLN A 19 3.32 -6.67 8.21
C GLN A 19 2.79 -7.99 8.77
N GLN A 20 2.99 -8.24 10.07
CA GLN A 20 2.45 -9.43 10.73
C GLN A 20 0.92 -9.46 10.73
N ARG A 21 0.28 -8.31 10.96
CA ARG A 21 -1.19 -8.20 10.95
C ARG A 21 -1.77 -8.39 9.55
N VAL A 22 -1.12 -7.83 8.54
CA VAL A 22 -1.50 -8.06 7.13
C VAL A 22 -1.40 -9.55 6.80
N LYS A 23 -0.26 -10.17 7.08
CA LYS A 23 -0.04 -11.61 6.83
C LYS A 23 -1.06 -12.50 7.55
N ALA A 24 -1.40 -12.17 8.80
CA ALA A 24 -2.41 -12.91 9.55
C ALA A 24 -3.81 -12.76 8.94
N SER A 25 -4.12 -11.60 8.35
CA SER A 25 -5.40 -11.36 7.67
C SER A 25 -5.48 -12.11 6.34
N GLU A 26 -4.39 -12.11 5.57
CA GLU A 26 -4.27 -12.86 4.31
C GLU A 26 -4.32 -14.37 4.53
N ALA A 27 -3.88 -14.89 5.68
CA ALA A 27 -3.93 -16.33 5.97
C ALA A 27 -5.36 -16.92 5.94
N GLY A 28 -6.39 -16.08 6.15
CA GLY A 28 -7.80 -16.49 6.12
C GLY A 28 -8.51 -16.23 4.78
N THR A 29 -7.83 -15.66 3.78
CA THR A 29 -8.44 -15.26 2.51
C THR A 29 -7.49 -15.53 1.33
N SER A 30 -8.02 -15.59 0.11
CA SER A 30 -7.16 -15.58 -1.09
C SER A 30 -6.84 -14.15 -1.55
N GLY A 31 -7.30 -13.13 -0.81
CA GLY A 31 -7.06 -11.73 -1.11
C GLY A 31 -5.63 -11.31 -0.80
N GLU A 32 -5.11 -10.39 -1.62
CA GLU A 32 -3.78 -9.80 -1.45
C GLU A 32 -3.95 -8.35 -0.94
N ILE A 33 -3.31 -8.01 0.17
CA ILE A 33 -3.43 -6.71 0.82
C ILE A 33 -2.07 -5.99 0.75
N ARG A 34 -2.07 -4.77 0.25
CA ARG A 34 -0.90 -3.89 0.23
C ARG A 34 -1.21 -2.58 0.92
N ILE A 35 -0.22 -2.01 1.61
CA ILE A 35 -0.35 -0.70 2.25
C ILE A 35 0.59 0.27 1.55
N TYR A 36 0.05 1.38 1.06
CA TYR A 36 0.81 2.48 0.46
C TYR A 36 0.60 3.76 1.25
N ILE A 37 1.68 4.51 1.48
CA ILE A 37 1.65 5.73 2.28
C ILE A 37 2.41 6.83 1.55
N GLU A 38 1.74 7.95 1.38
CA GLU A 38 2.22 9.16 0.70
C GLU A 38 1.97 10.36 1.61
N MET A 39 2.97 11.21 1.82
CA MET A 39 2.84 12.38 2.71
C MET A 39 1.98 13.50 2.12
N HIS A 40 1.92 13.60 0.79
CA HIS A 40 1.26 14.70 0.08
C HIS A 40 0.61 14.17 -1.19
N CYS A 41 -0.72 14.17 -1.26
CA CYS A 41 -1.43 13.83 -2.49
C CYS A 41 -1.33 14.98 -3.50
N ILE A 42 -0.65 14.74 -4.63
CA ILE A 42 -0.33 15.76 -5.65
C ILE A 42 -1.58 16.47 -6.19
N TRP A 43 -2.70 15.75 -6.31
CA TRP A 43 -3.91 16.22 -6.98
C TRP A 43 -5.09 16.50 -6.03
N MET A 44 -4.89 16.40 -4.72
CA MET A 44 -5.96 16.45 -3.68
C MET A 44 -7.14 15.47 -3.90
N GLU A 45 -6.95 14.45 -4.74
CA GLU A 45 -7.95 13.42 -5.07
C GLU A 45 -7.42 12.03 -4.66
N PRO A 46 -7.52 11.64 -3.37
CA PRO A 46 -6.86 10.44 -2.84
C PRO A 46 -7.34 9.15 -3.52
N VAL A 47 -8.62 9.07 -3.87
CA VAL A 47 -9.20 7.87 -4.51
C VAL A 47 -8.64 7.69 -5.92
N ARG A 48 -8.54 8.77 -6.69
CA ARG A 48 -7.92 8.74 -8.02
C ARG A 48 -6.44 8.38 -7.92
N ARG A 49 -5.73 8.96 -6.96
CA ARG A 49 -4.31 8.63 -6.71
C ARG A 49 -4.12 7.16 -6.34
N ALA A 50 -4.98 6.62 -5.48
CA ALA A 50 -4.97 5.20 -5.14
C ALA A 50 -5.21 4.32 -6.36
N ALA A 51 -6.15 4.67 -7.24
CA ALA A 51 -6.39 3.94 -8.48
C ALA A 51 -5.19 3.96 -9.44
N GLU A 52 -4.49 5.09 -9.56
CA GLU A 52 -3.25 5.21 -10.34
C GLU A 52 -2.16 4.29 -9.78
N ILE A 53 -1.90 4.36 -8.46
CA ILE A 53 -0.90 3.49 -7.81
C ILE A 53 -1.30 2.01 -7.94
N PHE A 54 -2.58 1.67 -7.80
CA PHE A 54 -3.08 0.30 -7.97
C PHE A 54 -2.77 -0.23 -9.37
N HIS A 55 -2.92 0.62 -10.40
CA HIS A 55 -2.60 0.29 -11.78
C HIS A 55 -1.08 0.18 -12.00
N GLU A 56 -0.30 1.15 -11.53
CA GLU A 56 1.17 1.15 -11.63
C GLU A 56 1.80 -0.09 -10.99
N LEU A 57 1.28 -0.51 -9.83
CA LEU A 57 1.71 -1.70 -9.10
C LEU A 57 1.12 -3.00 -9.66
N LYS A 58 0.31 -2.92 -10.72
CA LYS A 58 -0.37 -4.06 -11.37
C LYS A 58 -1.19 -4.91 -10.39
N MET A 59 -1.83 -4.29 -9.40
CA MET A 59 -2.59 -5.03 -8.39
C MET A 59 -3.87 -5.68 -8.94
N PHE A 60 -4.26 -5.36 -10.18
CA PHE A 60 -5.32 -6.08 -10.90
C PHE A 60 -4.86 -7.44 -11.45
N HIS A 61 -3.55 -7.74 -11.45
CA HIS A 61 -2.96 -8.99 -11.93
C HIS A 61 -2.93 -10.10 -10.87
N THR A 62 -3.96 -10.19 -10.03
CA THR A 62 -4.16 -11.35 -9.15
C THR A 62 -5.11 -12.34 -9.80
N VAL A 63 -4.94 -13.64 -9.53
CA VAL A 63 -5.74 -14.71 -10.15
C VAL A 63 -7.24 -14.47 -9.95
N ASN A 64 -7.62 -14.02 -8.75
CA ASN A 64 -9.01 -13.82 -8.34
C ASN A 64 -9.46 -12.35 -8.40
N ARG A 65 -8.61 -11.42 -8.88
CA ARG A 65 -8.90 -9.97 -8.93
C ARG A 65 -9.38 -9.38 -7.60
N ASN A 66 -8.81 -9.85 -6.51
CA ASN A 66 -9.22 -9.58 -5.13
C ASN A 66 -8.12 -8.85 -4.33
N ALA A 67 -7.28 -8.07 -5.02
CA ALA A 67 -6.27 -7.25 -4.36
C ALA A 67 -6.87 -5.97 -3.77
N VAL A 68 -6.34 -5.54 -2.63
CA VAL A 68 -6.70 -4.31 -1.93
C VAL A 68 -5.43 -3.49 -1.68
N LEU A 69 -5.48 -2.20 -2.02
CA LEU A 69 -4.43 -1.20 -1.79
C LEU A 69 -4.90 -0.15 -0.78
#